data_AF-A0A927AHF4-F1
#
_entry.id   AF-A0A927AHF4-F1
#
_cell.length_a   1.000
_cell.length_b   1.000
_cell.length_c   1.000
_cell.angle_alpha   90.00
_cell.angle_beta   90.00
_cell.angle_gamma   90.00
#
_symmetry.space_group_name_H-M   'P 1'
#
loop_
_entity.id
_entity.type
_entity.pdbx_description
1 polymer ?
#
loop_
_entity_poly.entity_id
_entity_poly.type
_entity_poly.pdbx_seq_one_letter_code
_entity_poly.pdbx_strand_id
1 'polypeptide(L)'
;MASNFSEDFEFNEDLSELDEDDVTETNSLSESFYIPLGKPKSVNRFPLAFTIPDDLSPVMVEGYTLAWTKVALGNLAAIQKGNRTDGQRNVKNLPYASLRGLLEVGLEDIARLNSELGLSPFALNTKSTSEPEPFAYLIDDSLEAIKKSLQTLLNDWITNFLRPYTEREKVSEEILERLEELGENEELLNITPFKYQALPWSWSEQTGTTNPDTRKNKYLYRVLADYVARQIAGKEIFQGLGLMKRIISSSGGLTSGVAELITAPISISDKPEKGTFSLVVRLEIITYPSIHQPLLKIDVSKRRWISQLKSPEFDRNDITGFVFSKDYPDRVFSYRVICKKDDKKNWQWTTDKDFEALRRELGLKVQPFSGQDIALGKANDDNNTVVVTYRNGLQEGAKEYGIKAGVPEIDKLEAFEAIAKILKPIGIQEFEGYSQVKSSHNPDDTASRMINLPTLLGASLEVLETNCNLDFTPKYLKQFDDSQLNSLLRKHFDIGLEGIYQGRKTLQFGNSKSKDQTNELVSLIRANQEALRRIYPNERLLLIIFYENELQTEMKLLEAIIRVLWGETIEFIVTRLPANTHGPREALPGKELKAKERSQYRREAWQPIVDQLAVREQRTFCLIMAREFYPDPKG
;
A
#
# COMPACT_ATOMS: atom_id res chain seq x y z
N MET A 1 54.33 -37.04 22.09
CA MET A 1 53.95 -35.70 21.58
C MET A 1 52.45 -35.58 21.83
N ALA A 2 52.02 -35.20 23.05
CA ALA A 2 51.82 -33.80 23.50
C ALA A 2 50.83 -33.06 22.58
N SER A 3 49.77 -32.41 23.04
CA SER A 3 49.12 -32.29 24.36
C SER A 3 47.82 -31.46 24.15
N ASN A 4 46.80 -31.78 24.94
CA ASN A 4 45.88 -30.91 25.69
C ASN A 4 45.15 -29.73 25.02
N PHE A 5 43.81 -29.76 25.15
CA PHE A 5 42.93 -28.82 25.89
C PHE A 5 41.48 -29.33 25.61
N SER A 6 40.79 -30.13 26.45
CA SER A 6 40.25 -29.90 27.81
C SER A 6 39.56 -28.54 27.94
N GLU A 7 38.38 -28.36 28.53
CA GLU A 7 37.49 -29.20 29.32
C GLU A 7 36.14 -28.45 29.44
N ASP A 8 35.13 -29.17 29.92
CA ASP A 8 33.77 -28.77 30.29
C ASP A 8 33.67 -27.53 31.21
N PHE A 9 32.51 -26.85 31.24
CA PHE A 9 31.94 -26.11 32.39
C PHE A 9 30.54 -25.61 31.97
N GLU A 10 29.44 -26.32 32.27
CA GLU A 10 28.63 -26.36 33.51
C GLU A 10 27.36 -25.49 33.43
N PHE A 11 26.24 -26.15 33.75
CA PHE A 11 24.95 -25.60 34.14
C PHE A 11 25.03 -25.15 35.61
N ASN A 12 24.40 -24.00 35.92
CA ASN A 12 23.80 -23.57 37.21
C ASN A 12 23.76 -22.02 37.19
N GLU A 13 22.88 -21.28 37.84
CA GLU A 13 21.70 -21.50 38.69
C GLU A 13 21.02 -20.13 38.81
N ASP A 14 19.76 -20.13 39.23
CA ASP A 14 19.06 -18.97 39.78
C ASP A 14 19.93 -18.18 40.78
N LEU A 15 19.99 -16.86 40.63
CA LEU A 15 20.14 -15.95 41.77
C LEU A 15 19.27 -14.71 41.58
N SER A 16 18.20 -14.72 42.36
CA SER A 16 17.48 -13.56 42.86
C SER A 16 18.43 -12.54 43.50
N GLU A 17 18.38 -11.29 43.03
CA GLU A 17 18.71 -10.12 43.84
C GLU A 17 17.51 -9.17 43.77
N LEU A 18 16.72 -9.21 44.84
CA LEU A 18 15.98 -8.07 45.35
C LEU A 18 17.03 -7.08 45.88
N ASP A 19 16.87 -5.79 45.57
CA ASP A 19 17.22 -4.64 46.41
C ASP A 19 16.60 -3.41 45.71
N GLU A 20 15.43 -2.98 46.17
CA GLU A 20 15.21 -1.96 47.21
C GLU A 20 14.94 -0.59 46.56
N ASP A 21 13.72 -0.11 46.82
CA ASP A 21 13.23 1.20 46.45
C ASP A 21 14.10 2.30 47.06
N ASP A 22 14.58 3.22 46.23
CA ASP A 22 14.96 4.55 46.69
C ASP A 22 14.18 5.60 45.90
N VAL A 23 13.08 6.02 46.52
CA VAL A 23 12.26 7.16 46.12
C VAL A 23 12.85 8.41 46.76
N THR A 24 13.66 9.15 46.02
CA THR A 24 13.92 10.60 46.13
C THR A 24 14.80 10.95 44.92
N GLU A 25 14.65 12.02 44.16
CA GLU A 25 14.12 13.34 44.38
C GLU A 25 13.93 13.98 43.00
N THR A 26 12.98 14.90 42.92
CA THR A 26 12.81 15.94 41.90
C THR A 26 14.08 16.31 41.14
N ASN A 27 14.10 16.07 39.83
CA ASN A 27 15.02 16.75 38.93
C ASN A 27 14.26 17.50 37.85
N SER A 28 14.62 18.77 37.77
CA SER A 28 14.06 19.81 36.94
C SER A 28 13.93 19.38 35.47
N LEU A 29 12.79 19.74 34.88
CA LEU A 29 12.60 19.77 33.43
C LEU A 29 13.63 20.75 32.85
N SER A 30 14.78 20.24 32.41
CA SER A 30 15.73 21.02 31.63
C SER A 30 15.08 21.40 30.31
N GLU A 31 15.04 22.70 30.01
CA GLU A 31 14.55 23.35 28.78
C GLU A 31 15.38 22.98 27.53
N SER A 32 15.76 21.72 27.36
CA SER A 32 16.47 21.25 26.17
C SER A 32 15.50 20.44 25.29
N PHE A 33 15.02 21.06 24.21
CA PHE A 33 14.23 20.40 23.14
C PHE A 33 14.99 19.30 22.36
N TYR A 34 16.18 18.90 22.82
CA TYR A 34 17.02 17.90 22.17
C TYR A 34 17.72 17.01 23.20
N ILE A 35 17.24 15.78 23.35
CA ILE A 35 17.88 14.74 24.16
C ILE A 35 18.70 13.82 23.23
N PRO A 36 20.03 13.69 23.43
CA PRO A 36 20.83 12.72 22.67
C PRO A 36 20.37 11.29 22.98
N LEU A 37 20.21 10.47 21.93
CA LEU A 37 19.77 9.07 22.02
C LEU A 37 20.74 8.25 22.89
N GLY A 38 20.35 7.95 24.13
CA GLY A 38 21.03 7.02 25.02
C GLY A 38 20.72 5.54 24.72
N LYS A 39 20.94 4.65 25.70
CA LYS A 39 20.47 3.25 25.67
C LYS A 39 19.13 3.16 26.41
N PRO A 40 17.96 3.32 25.77
CA PRO A 40 16.67 3.32 26.46
C PRO A 40 16.32 1.93 26.99
N LYS A 41 15.85 1.85 28.24
CA LYS A 41 15.13 0.68 28.76
C LYS A 41 13.74 0.64 28.11
N SER A 42 13.28 -0.52 27.65
CA SER A 42 11.94 -0.69 27.05
C SER A 42 10.87 -0.55 28.13
N VAL A 43 10.03 0.48 28.07
CA VAL A 43 9.07 0.81 29.14
C VAL A 43 7.69 0.18 28.91
N ASN A 44 7.21 0.06 27.66
CA ASN A 44 6.04 -0.72 27.21
C ASN A 44 5.92 -0.59 25.68
N ARG A 45 5.26 -1.54 25.00
CA ARG A 45 5.01 -1.46 23.56
C ARG A 45 3.67 -0.76 23.29
N PHE A 46 3.71 0.39 22.62
CA PHE A 46 2.52 1.15 22.25
C PHE A 46 2.30 1.07 20.74
N PRO A 47 1.19 0.49 20.25
CA PRO A 47 0.84 0.57 18.85
C PRO A 47 0.34 1.99 18.53
N LEU A 48 1.00 2.68 17.61
CA LEU A 48 0.57 4.00 17.13
C LEU A 48 -0.56 3.84 16.11
N ALA A 49 -1.72 3.38 16.58
CA ALA A 49 -2.88 3.13 15.74
C ALA A 49 -4.19 3.37 16.50
N PHE A 50 -5.24 3.65 15.74
CA PHE A 50 -6.61 3.72 16.24
C PHE A 50 -7.47 2.61 15.64
N THR A 51 -8.45 2.18 16.41
CA THR A 51 -9.49 1.24 16.02
C THR A 51 -10.83 1.95 15.92
N ILE A 52 -11.74 1.36 15.15
CA ILE A 52 -13.09 1.88 14.94
C ILE A 52 -14.08 0.91 15.59
N PRO A 53 -14.87 1.37 16.58
CA PRO A 53 -15.92 0.57 17.18
C PRO A 53 -17.01 0.21 16.17
N ASP A 54 -17.59 -0.98 16.31
CA ASP A 54 -18.70 -1.44 15.45
C ASP A 54 -20.00 -0.66 15.72
N ASP A 55 -20.16 -0.11 16.92
CA ASP A 55 -21.31 0.70 17.33
C ASP A 55 -21.16 2.20 17.00
N LEU A 56 -20.10 2.57 16.26
CA LEU A 56 -19.88 3.94 15.84
C LEU A 56 -21.05 4.43 14.97
N SER A 57 -21.59 5.60 15.30
CA SER A 57 -22.61 6.25 14.47
C SER A 57 -22.07 6.52 13.06
N PRO A 58 -22.86 6.30 11.99
CA PRO A 58 -22.37 6.46 10.62
C PRO A 58 -21.78 7.86 10.36
N VAL A 59 -20.52 7.89 9.97
CA VAL A 59 -19.83 9.10 9.52
C VAL A 59 -20.05 9.23 8.03
N MET A 60 -20.96 10.13 7.65
CA MET A 60 -21.24 10.44 6.26
C MET A 60 -20.32 11.54 5.76
N VAL A 61 -19.72 11.33 4.58
CA VAL A 61 -18.95 12.35 3.86
C VAL A 61 -19.61 12.55 2.51
N GLU A 62 -20.01 13.77 2.24
CA GLU A 62 -20.67 14.17 1.01
C GLU A 62 -19.95 15.35 0.37
N GLY A 63 -20.17 15.52 -0.93
CA GLY A 63 -19.57 16.60 -1.70
C GLY A 63 -19.57 16.28 -3.19
N TYR A 64 -18.53 16.71 -3.90
CA TYR A 64 -18.47 16.63 -5.36
C TYR A 64 -17.16 16.04 -5.86
N THR A 65 -17.23 15.25 -6.92
CA THR A 65 -16.06 14.76 -7.64
C THR A 65 -15.87 15.53 -8.94
N LEU A 66 -14.63 15.84 -9.29
CA LEU A 66 -14.29 16.45 -10.58
C LEU A 66 -13.63 15.42 -11.49
N ALA A 67 -14.16 15.28 -12.70
CA ALA A 67 -13.56 14.50 -13.79
C ALA A 67 -13.59 15.32 -15.08
N TRP A 68 -12.65 15.08 -16.00
CA TRP A 68 -12.75 15.66 -17.34
C TRP A 68 -13.91 15.03 -18.11
N THR A 69 -14.57 15.77 -19.00
CA THR A 69 -15.48 15.14 -19.96
C THR A 69 -14.70 14.40 -21.05
N LYS A 70 -15.33 13.41 -21.70
CA LYS A 70 -14.70 12.68 -22.83
C LYS A 70 -14.29 13.63 -23.96
N VAL A 71 -15.10 14.65 -24.22
CA VAL A 71 -14.85 15.66 -25.25
C VAL A 71 -13.66 16.54 -24.86
N ALA A 72 -13.59 17.00 -23.61
CA ALA A 72 -12.44 17.76 -23.11
C ALA A 72 -11.13 16.96 -23.20
N LEU A 73 -11.13 15.68 -22.79
CA LEU A 73 -9.96 14.81 -22.95
C LEU A 73 -9.54 14.64 -24.41
N GLY A 74 -10.50 14.54 -25.33
CA GLY A 74 -10.23 14.46 -26.77
C GLY A 74 -9.49 15.70 -27.30
N ASN A 75 -9.97 16.90 -26.92
CA ASN A 75 -9.31 18.16 -27.29
C ASN A 75 -7.94 18.31 -26.62
N LEU A 76 -7.82 18.02 -25.32
CA LEU A 76 -6.54 18.05 -24.61
C LEU A 76 -5.53 17.05 -25.18
N ALA A 77 -5.97 15.87 -25.61
CA ALA A 77 -5.13 14.90 -26.30
C ALA A 77 -4.69 15.39 -27.69
N ALA A 78 -5.55 16.12 -28.40
CA ALA A 78 -5.20 16.76 -29.67
C ALA A 78 -4.16 17.88 -29.46
N ILE A 79 -4.31 18.70 -28.42
CA ILE A 79 -3.32 19.71 -28.01
C ILE A 79 -1.99 19.04 -27.65
N GLN A 80 -2.00 17.95 -26.89
CA GLN A 80 -0.79 17.21 -26.53
C GLN A 80 -0.06 16.65 -27.77
N LYS A 81 -0.81 16.19 -28.77
CA LYS A 81 -0.26 15.69 -30.04
C LYS A 81 0.30 16.82 -30.90
N GLY A 82 -0.38 17.97 -30.97
CA GLY A 82 0.02 19.13 -31.78
C GLY A 82 0.12 18.83 -33.28
N ASN A 83 0.65 19.79 -34.06
CA ASN A 83 0.89 19.67 -35.51
C ASN A 83 2.13 18.80 -35.83
N ARG A 84 2.13 17.54 -35.40
CA ARG A 84 3.25 16.61 -35.65
C ARG A 84 3.10 15.92 -37.01
N THR A 85 3.89 16.34 -37.99
CA THR A 85 4.05 15.66 -39.29
C THR A 85 5.28 14.76 -39.38
N ASP A 86 6.22 14.79 -38.43
CA ASP A 86 7.48 14.02 -38.54
C ASP A 86 7.80 13.18 -37.29
N GLY A 87 8.32 11.98 -37.53
CA GLY A 87 8.50 10.86 -36.59
C GLY A 87 9.43 11.04 -35.37
N GLN A 88 9.42 12.19 -34.70
CA GLN A 88 10.10 12.39 -33.41
C GLN A 88 9.21 12.00 -32.23
N ARG A 89 9.67 11.02 -31.45
CA ARG A 89 8.92 10.27 -30.41
C ARG A 89 8.68 10.98 -29.07
N ASN A 90 9.08 12.24 -28.87
CA ASN A 90 8.96 12.88 -27.54
C ASN A 90 7.60 13.56 -27.36
N VAL A 91 6.63 12.87 -26.75
CA VAL A 91 5.36 13.47 -26.30
C VAL A 91 5.67 14.57 -25.28
N LYS A 92 5.14 15.79 -25.51
CA LYS A 92 5.30 16.91 -24.57
C LYS A 92 4.15 16.89 -23.56
N ASN A 93 4.44 17.21 -22.31
CA ASN A 93 3.42 17.24 -21.26
C ASN A 93 2.61 18.54 -21.35
N LEU A 94 1.28 18.43 -21.22
CA LEU A 94 0.39 19.58 -21.04
C LEU A 94 0.78 20.37 -19.78
N PRO A 95 0.48 21.67 -19.69
CA PRO A 95 0.74 22.47 -18.51
C PRO A 95 -0.27 22.21 -17.37
N TYR A 96 -0.62 20.95 -17.10
CA TYR A 96 -1.54 20.58 -16.00
C TYR A 96 -0.98 20.92 -14.62
N ALA A 97 0.34 21.05 -14.57
CA ALA A 97 1.14 21.44 -13.43
C ALA A 97 0.68 22.81 -12.85
N SER A 98 0.50 23.84 -13.70
CA SER A 98 -0.04 25.13 -13.25
C SER A 98 -1.50 25.04 -12.80
N LEU A 99 -2.34 24.27 -13.52
CA LEU A 99 -3.73 24.03 -13.11
C LEU A 99 -3.80 23.40 -11.71
N ARG A 100 -2.89 22.49 -11.38
CA ARG A 100 -2.82 21.85 -10.06
C ARG A 100 -2.60 22.88 -8.97
N GLY A 101 -1.63 23.78 -9.17
CA GLY A 101 -1.38 24.89 -8.24
C GLY A 101 -2.59 25.81 -8.07
N LEU A 102 -3.28 26.14 -9.17
CA LEU A 102 -4.49 26.97 -9.14
C LEU A 102 -5.63 26.29 -8.36
N LEU A 103 -5.87 25.00 -8.61
CA LEU A 103 -6.91 24.23 -7.93
C LEU A 103 -6.59 24.03 -6.44
N GLU A 104 -5.33 23.79 -6.06
CA GLU A 104 -4.95 23.63 -4.65
C GLU A 104 -5.25 24.88 -3.81
N VAL A 105 -5.02 26.07 -4.39
CA VAL A 105 -5.22 27.35 -3.70
C VAL A 105 -6.68 27.81 -3.80
N GLY A 106 -7.27 27.79 -4.99
CA GLY A 106 -8.58 28.37 -5.26
C GLY A 106 -9.77 27.51 -4.84
N LEU A 107 -9.57 26.23 -4.51
CA LEU A 107 -10.64 25.37 -3.98
C LEU A 107 -10.47 25.16 -2.47
N GLU A 108 -11.24 25.90 -1.68
CA GLU A 108 -11.19 25.84 -0.22
C GLU A 108 -11.51 24.43 0.31
N ASP A 109 -12.53 23.77 -0.22
CA ASP A 109 -13.00 22.48 0.32
C ASP A 109 -12.41 21.23 -0.32
N ILE A 110 -11.26 21.38 -0.99
CA ILE A 110 -10.57 20.25 -1.60
C ILE A 110 -10.05 19.28 -0.52
N ALA A 111 -10.54 18.05 -0.60
CA ALA A 111 -10.09 16.95 0.25
C ALA A 111 -8.86 16.27 -0.36
N ARG A 112 -8.86 16.09 -1.69
CA ARG A 112 -7.80 15.39 -2.41
C ARG A 112 -7.71 15.83 -3.86
N LEU A 113 -6.49 15.87 -4.38
CA LEU A 113 -6.18 16.17 -5.78
C LEU A 113 -5.16 15.18 -6.33
N ASN A 114 -5.43 14.63 -7.52
CA ASN A 114 -4.48 13.79 -8.24
C ASN A 114 -3.35 14.66 -8.82
N SER A 115 -2.09 14.25 -8.65
CA SER A 115 -0.92 14.98 -9.17
C SER A 115 -0.94 15.20 -10.69
N GLU A 116 -1.58 14.31 -11.46
CA GLU A 116 -1.68 14.42 -12.92
C GLU A 116 -3.02 15.02 -13.38
N LEU A 117 -3.92 15.35 -12.44
CA LEU A 117 -5.27 15.85 -12.74
C LEU A 117 -6.08 15.00 -13.72
N GLY A 118 -5.82 13.69 -13.81
CA GLY A 118 -6.48 12.84 -14.82
C GLY A 118 -5.99 13.06 -16.26
N LEU A 119 -4.89 13.78 -16.46
CA LEU A 119 -4.26 14.07 -17.75
C LEU A 119 -2.99 13.23 -18.00
N SER A 120 -2.96 12.03 -17.44
CA SER A 120 -1.88 11.08 -17.65
C SER A 120 -1.78 10.68 -19.14
N PRO A 121 -0.60 10.29 -19.64
CA PRO A 121 -0.47 9.77 -21.00
C PRO A 121 -1.39 8.58 -21.28
N PHE A 122 -1.76 7.81 -20.26
CA PHE A 122 -2.75 6.74 -20.40
C PHE A 122 -4.15 7.30 -20.63
N ALA A 123 -4.61 8.23 -19.78
CA ALA A 123 -5.94 8.84 -19.89
C ALA A 123 -6.15 9.60 -21.21
N LEU A 124 -5.11 10.25 -21.73
CA LEU A 124 -5.15 10.98 -23.00
C LEU A 124 -5.11 10.07 -24.24
N ASN A 125 -4.62 8.83 -24.11
CA ASN A 125 -4.48 7.90 -25.25
C ASN A 125 -5.49 6.74 -25.24
N THR A 126 -6.30 6.61 -24.20
CA THR A 126 -7.31 5.55 -24.13
C THR A 126 -8.39 5.77 -25.19
N LYS A 127 -8.43 4.89 -26.20
CA LYS A 127 -9.61 4.64 -27.04
C LYS A 127 -10.77 3.96 -26.26
N SER A 128 -10.69 3.98 -24.93
CA SER A 128 -11.58 3.23 -24.03
C SER A 128 -12.97 3.84 -24.00
N THR A 129 -13.98 2.97 -23.97
CA THR A 129 -15.39 3.31 -23.77
C THR A 129 -15.72 3.71 -22.32
N SER A 130 -14.81 3.49 -21.37
CA SER A 130 -15.01 3.84 -19.96
C SER A 130 -15.14 5.35 -19.72
N GLU A 131 -15.95 5.74 -18.74
CA GLU A 131 -16.01 7.12 -18.27
C GLU A 131 -14.67 7.57 -17.66
N PRO A 132 -14.29 8.84 -17.82
CA PRO A 132 -13.09 9.40 -17.18
C PRO A 132 -13.13 9.27 -15.66
N GLU A 133 -12.02 8.85 -15.04
CA GLU A 133 -11.93 8.75 -13.59
C GLU A 133 -11.86 10.14 -12.92
N PRO A 134 -12.49 10.32 -11.75
CA PRO A 134 -12.33 11.54 -10.98
C PRO A 134 -10.89 11.82 -10.57
N PHE A 135 -10.46 13.08 -10.72
CA PHE A 135 -9.14 13.55 -10.33
C PHE A 135 -9.14 14.42 -9.06
N ALA A 136 -10.30 14.93 -8.63
CA ALA A 136 -10.43 15.69 -7.39
C ALA A 136 -11.68 15.30 -6.60
N TYR A 137 -11.61 15.45 -5.28
CA TYR A 137 -12.71 15.27 -4.34
C TYR A 137 -12.83 16.52 -3.49
N LEU A 138 -14.02 17.12 -3.49
CA LEU A 138 -14.38 18.27 -2.68
C LEU A 138 -15.43 17.83 -1.66
N ILE A 139 -15.29 18.28 -0.42
CA ILE A 139 -16.26 18.06 0.66
C ILE A 139 -16.88 19.42 0.96
N ASP A 140 -17.85 19.79 0.13
CA ASP A 140 -18.52 21.10 0.03
C ASP A 140 -20.00 20.84 -0.30
N ASP A 141 -20.88 21.73 0.13
CA ASP A 141 -22.33 21.67 -0.07
C ASP A 141 -22.84 22.58 -1.21
N SER A 142 -22.00 23.44 -1.79
CA SER A 142 -22.41 24.45 -2.76
C SER A 142 -21.87 24.20 -4.17
N LEU A 143 -22.63 23.48 -4.99
CA LEU A 143 -22.31 23.28 -6.41
C LEU A 143 -22.06 24.60 -7.17
N GLU A 144 -22.84 25.64 -6.87
CA GLU A 144 -22.72 26.95 -7.55
C GLU A 144 -21.41 27.66 -7.17
N ALA A 145 -20.98 27.58 -5.91
CA ALA A 145 -19.69 28.13 -5.50
C ALA A 145 -18.54 27.39 -6.18
N ILE A 146 -18.60 26.06 -6.23
CA ILE A 146 -17.62 25.22 -6.91
C ILE A 146 -17.53 25.59 -8.39
N LYS A 147 -18.67 25.67 -9.10
CA LYS A 147 -18.70 26.04 -10.51
C LYS A 147 -18.09 27.41 -10.77
N LYS A 148 -18.45 28.42 -9.97
CA LYS A 148 -17.91 29.78 -10.09
C LYS A 148 -16.39 29.83 -9.89
N SER A 149 -15.89 29.15 -8.86
CA SER A 149 -14.45 29.04 -8.60
C SER A 149 -13.74 28.31 -9.73
N LEU A 150 -14.27 27.17 -10.18
CA LEU A 150 -13.70 26.41 -11.29
C LEU A 150 -13.66 27.19 -12.59
N GLN A 151 -14.73 27.92 -12.94
CA GLN A 151 -14.75 28.75 -14.14
C GLN A 151 -13.64 29.80 -14.11
N THR A 152 -13.46 30.47 -12.96
CA THR A 152 -12.40 31.46 -12.77
C THR A 152 -11.00 30.83 -12.94
N LEU A 153 -10.76 29.70 -12.27
CA LEU A 153 -9.46 29.01 -12.29
C LEU A 153 -9.14 28.38 -13.66
N LEU A 154 -10.15 27.82 -14.34
CA LEU A 154 -9.98 27.22 -15.67
C LEU A 154 -9.73 28.29 -16.73
N ASN A 155 -10.48 29.39 -16.73
CA ASN A 155 -10.27 30.50 -17.67
C ASN A 155 -8.87 31.09 -17.51
N ASP A 156 -8.44 31.27 -16.27
CA ASP A 156 -7.10 31.73 -15.95
C ASP A 156 -6.01 30.73 -16.40
N TRP A 157 -6.21 29.43 -16.17
CA TRP A 157 -5.30 28.40 -16.67
C TRP A 157 -5.21 28.41 -18.20
N ILE A 158 -6.35 28.48 -18.89
CA ILE A 158 -6.42 28.50 -20.35
C ILE A 158 -5.68 29.72 -20.88
N THR A 159 -5.98 30.90 -20.35
CA THR A 159 -5.44 32.18 -20.81
C THR A 159 -3.93 32.29 -20.55
N ASN A 160 -3.48 31.98 -19.33
CA ASN A 160 -2.12 32.29 -18.89
C ASN A 160 -1.12 31.15 -19.06
N PHE A 161 -1.59 29.91 -19.25
CA PHE A 161 -0.71 28.75 -19.34
C PHE A 161 -0.95 27.89 -20.58
N LEU A 162 -2.21 27.56 -20.91
CA LEU A 162 -2.52 26.67 -22.03
C LEU A 162 -2.33 27.38 -23.39
N ARG A 163 -2.82 28.62 -23.53
CA ARG A 163 -2.69 29.42 -24.76
C ARG A 163 -1.22 29.73 -25.12
N PRO A 164 -0.36 30.22 -24.20
CA PRO A 164 1.07 30.35 -24.49
C PRO A 164 1.74 29.01 -24.84
N TYR A 165 1.25 27.90 -24.28
CA TYR A 165 1.72 26.56 -24.63
C TYR A 165 1.31 26.19 -26.06
N THR A 166 0.04 26.37 -26.45
CA THR A 166 -0.46 26.02 -27.80
C THR A 166 0.22 26.87 -28.88
N GLU A 167 0.43 28.16 -28.63
CA GLU A 167 1.16 29.06 -29.53
C GLU A 167 2.59 28.59 -29.76
N ARG A 168 3.33 28.29 -28.68
CA ARG A 168 4.71 27.78 -28.75
C ARG A 168 4.78 26.44 -29.49
N GLU A 169 3.81 25.57 -29.27
CA GLU A 169 3.73 24.24 -29.87
C GLU A 169 3.04 24.23 -31.25
N LYS A 170 2.63 25.41 -31.75
CA LYS A 170 1.94 25.59 -33.05
C LYS A 170 0.71 24.69 -33.21
N VAL A 171 -0.07 24.54 -32.16
CA VAL A 171 -1.36 23.82 -32.19
C VAL A 171 -2.38 24.67 -32.96
N SER A 172 -3.33 24.03 -33.67
CA SER A 172 -4.41 24.76 -34.35
C SER A 172 -5.24 25.55 -33.35
N GLU A 173 -5.52 26.82 -33.67
CA GLU A 173 -6.35 27.71 -32.84
C GLU A 173 -7.76 27.14 -32.66
N GLU A 174 -8.31 26.49 -33.69
CA GLU A 174 -9.63 25.84 -33.63
C GLU A 174 -9.77 24.82 -32.50
N ILE A 175 -8.68 24.17 -32.09
CA ILE A 175 -8.70 23.19 -30.99
C ILE A 175 -8.78 23.91 -29.64
N LEU A 176 -8.12 25.07 -29.52
CA LEU A 176 -8.17 25.89 -28.32
C LEU A 176 -9.53 26.57 -28.19
N GLU A 177 -10.06 27.13 -29.28
CA GLU A 177 -11.41 27.73 -29.33
C GLU A 177 -12.48 26.72 -28.88
N ARG A 178 -12.44 25.48 -29.37
CA ARG A 178 -13.35 24.42 -28.89
C ARG A 178 -13.24 24.14 -27.40
N LEU A 179 -12.03 24.25 -26.85
CA LEU A 179 -11.82 24.02 -25.42
C LEU A 179 -12.33 25.20 -24.57
N GLU A 180 -12.25 26.42 -25.09
CA GLU A 180 -12.84 27.62 -24.52
C GLU A 180 -14.38 27.58 -24.58
N GLU A 181 -14.95 27.19 -25.72
CA GLU A 181 -16.40 26.97 -25.88
C GLU A 181 -16.92 25.93 -24.87
N LEU A 182 -16.19 24.82 -24.66
CA LEU A 182 -16.55 23.85 -23.62
C LEU A 182 -16.47 24.47 -22.22
N GLY A 183 -15.57 25.42 -21.97
CA GLY A 183 -15.45 26.11 -20.69
C GLY A 183 -16.60 27.08 -20.44
N GLU A 184 -16.97 27.85 -21.47
CA GLU A 184 -18.10 28.79 -21.44
C GLU A 184 -19.44 28.07 -21.25
N ASN A 185 -19.59 26.89 -21.87
CA ASN A 185 -20.80 26.07 -21.75
C ASN A 185 -20.83 25.14 -20.51
N GLU A 186 -19.83 25.23 -19.61
CA GLU A 186 -19.69 24.34 -18.44
C GLU A 186 -19.54 22.84 -18.77
N GLU A 187 -19.04 22.51 -19.96
CA GLU A 187 -18.89 21.14 -20.48
C GLU A 187 -17.42 20.62 -20.41
N LEU A 188 -16.50 21.41 -19.86
CA LEU A 188 -15.11 20.98 -19.63
C LEU A 188 -14.98 19.85 -18.61
N LEU A 189 -15.74 19.96 -17.52
CA LEU A 189 -15.67 19.05 -16.37
C LEU A 189 -17.03 18.42 -16.10
N ASN A 190 -17.01 17.14 -15.73
CA ASN A 190 -18.14 16.49 -15.09
C ASN A 190 -18.02 16.69 -13.57
N ILE A 191 -19.04 17.31 -12.97
CA ILE A 191 -19.13 17.53 -11.53
C ILE A 191 -20.25 16.65 -10.98
N THR A 192 -19.86 15.55 -10.32
CA THR A 192 -20.82 14.55 -9.85
C THR A 192 -20.94 14.62 -8.32
N PRO A 193 -22.14 14.78 -7.75
CA PRO A 193 -22.31 14.70 -6.31
C PRO A 193 -22.01 13.29 -5.82
N PHE A 194 -21.46 13.19 -4.61
CA PHE A 194 -21.27 11.93 -3.93
C PHE A 194 -21.72 12.01 -2.48
N LYS A 195 -22.09 10.84 -1.96
CA LYS A 195 -22.37 10.63 -0.54
C LYS A 195 -21.86 9.25 -0.15
N TYR A 196 -20.91 9.22 0.78
CA TYR A 196 -20.28 7.99 1.24
C TYR A 196 -20.39 7.86 2.73
N GLN A 197 -20.60 6.63 3.19
CA GLN A 197 -20.36 6.27 4.57
C GLN A 197 -18.86 5.98 4.72
N ALA A 198 -18.13 6.89 5.34
CA ALA A 198 -16.72 6.72 5.62
C ALA A 198 -16.51 5.65 6.70
N LEU A 199 -17.39 5.63 7.71
CA LEU A 199 -17.39 4.68 8.82
C LEU A 199 -18.80 4.47 9.38
N PRO A 200 -19.03 3.36 10.11
CA PRO A 200 -18.22 2.14 10.09
C PRO A 200 -18.29 1.50 8.69
N TRP A 201 -17.31 0.68 8.31
CA TRP A 201 -17.36 -0.04 7.04
C TRP A 201 -18.37 -1.17 7.09
N SER A 202 -19.08 -1.40 5.98
CA SER A 202 -19.92 -2.57 5.84
C SER A 202 -19.09 -3.83 5.89
N TRP A 203 -19.55 -4.81 6.65
CA TRP A 203 -18.93 -6.13 6.77
C TRP A 203 -20.02 -7.19 6.86
N SER A 204 -19.66 -8.43 6.54
CA SER A 204 -20.58 -9.56 6.61
C SER A 204 -20.45 -10.24 7.96
N GLU A 205 -21.52 -10.25 8.76
CA GLU A 205 -21.59 -11.01 10.02
C GLU A 205 -21.28 -12.50 9.81
N GLN A 206 -21.66 -13.04 8.64
CA GLN A 206 -21.46 -14.45 8.31
C GLN A 206 -19.98 -14.76 8.08
N THR A 207 -19.27 -13.95 7.30
CA THR A 207 -17.88 -14.22 6.93
C THR A 207 -16.87 -13.57 7.84
N GLY A 208 -17.27 -12.52 8.57
CA GLY A 208 -16.35 -11.65 9.27
C GLY A 208 -15.36 -11.02 8.30
N THR A 209 -15.83 -10.54 7.15
CA THR A 209 -14.95 -9.86 6.19
C THR A 209 -15.49 -8.48 5.92
N THR A 210 -14.61 -7.49 6.00
CA THR A 210 -14.88 -6.16 5.51
C THR A 210 -15.29 -6.22 4.03
N ASN A 211 -16.39 -5.57 3.70
CA ASN A 211 -16.88 -5.46 2.34
C ASN A 211 -17.26 -4.00 2.06
N PRO A 212 -16.29 -3.07 2.04
CA PRO A 212 -16.58 -1.74 1.54
C PRO A 212 -16.84 -1.88 0.04
N ASP A 213 -17.91 -1.25 -0.50
CA ASP A 213 -18.31 -1.35 -1.92
C ASP A 213 -17.31 -0.63 -2.86
N THR A 214 -16.11 -1.18 -2.91
CA THR A 214 -14.93 -0.62 -3.57
C THR A 214 -14.88 -0.98 -5.05
N ARG A 215 -15.71 -1.95 -5.45
CA ARG A 215 -15.99 -2.27 -6.85
C ARG A 215 -16.69 -1.10 -7.54
N LYS A 216 -17.59 -0.40 -6.85
CA LYS A 216 -18.20 0.83 -7.35
C LYS A 216 -17.37 2.08 -7.07
N ASN A 217 -16.59 2.09 -5.97
CA ASN A 217 -15.87 3.30 -5.59
C ASN A 217 -14.52 3.11 -4.90
N LYS A 218 -13.44 3.43 -5.63
CA LYS A 218 -12.07 3.35 -5.12
C LYS A 218 -11.77 4.40 -4.03
N TYR A 219 -12.63 5.39 -3.79
CA TYR A 219 -12.43 6.45 -2.80
C TYR A 219 -12.72 6.03 -1.36
N LEU A 220 -13.51 4.98 -1.13
CA LEU A 220 -13.91 4.54 0.22
C LEU A 220 -12.73 4.18 1.14
N TYR A 221 -11.65 3.62 0.59
CA TYR A 221 -10.42 3.35 1.36
C TYR A 221 -9.68 4.62 1.81
N ARG A 222 -9.99 5.77 1.22
CA ARG A 222 -9.22 7.01 1.33
C ARG A 222 -9.95 8.08 2.14
N VAL A 223 -11.27 8.10 2.02
CA VAL A 223 -12.14 9.11 2.65
C VAL A 223 -11.91 9.19 4.16
N LEU A 224 -11.59 8.07 4.83
CA LEU A 224 -11.28 8.07 6.25
C LEU A 224 -9.98 8.83 6.57
N ALA A 225 -8.89 8.55 5.85
CA ALA A 225 -7.63 9.24 6.06
C ALA A 225 -7.77 10.75 5.76
N ASP A 226 -8.49 11.10 4.69
CA ASP A 226 -8.75 12.50 4.32
C ASP A 226 -9.66 13.20 5.36
N TYR A 227 -10.71 12.52 5.83
CA TYR A 227 -11.61 13.02 6.87
C TYR A 227 -10.85 13.29 8.17
N VAL A 228 -10.05 12.33 8.64
CA VAL A 228 -9.25 12.49 9.86
C VAL A 228 -8.17 13.56 9.69
N ALA A 229 -7.50 13.60 8.53
CA ALA A 229 -6.55 14.68 8.25
C ALA A 229 -7.22 16.06 8.33
N ARG A 230 -8.46 16.19 7.85
CA ARG A 230 -9.23 17.44 7.96
C ARG A 230 -9.56 17.80 9.40
N GLN A 231 -9.81 16.82 10.28
CA GLN A 231 -10.02 17.05 11.71
C GLN A 231 -8.77 17.51 12.46
N ILE A 232 -7.58 17.13 11.98
CA ILE A 232 -6.28 17.50 12.57
C ILE A 232 -5.76 18.83 12.00
N ALA A 233 -6.09 19.13 10.75
CA ALA A 233 -5.68 20.36 10.07
C ALA A 233 -6.03 21.61 10.87
N GLY A 234 -5.11 22.57 10.94
CA GLY A 234 -5.31 23.81 11.69
C GLY A 234 -5.28 23.64 13.21
N LYS A 235 -4.91 22.46 13.74
CA LYS A 235 -4.69 22.23 15.17
C LYS A 235 -3.21 21.97 15.45
N GLU A 236 -2.80 22.31 16.65
CA GLU A 236 -1.46 22.01 17.15
C GLU A 236 -1.40 20.57 17.66
N ILE A 237 -0.42 19.80 17.18
CA ILE A 237 -0.18 18.40 17.57
C ILE A 237 1.11 18.26 18.38
N PHE A 238 2.12 19.04 18.01
CA PHE A 238 3.39 19.10 18.73
C PHE A 238 3.46 20.45 19.44
N GLN A 239 3.62 20.41 20.75
CA GLN A 239 3.56 21.59 21.60
C GLN A 239 4.60 22.63 21.20
N GLY A 240 4.13 23.85 20.91
CA GLY A 240 4.97 24.99 20.54
C GLY A 240 5.45 24.99 19.08
N LEU A 241 5.07 24.00 18.27
CA LEU A 241 5.48 23.90 16.86
C LEU A 241 4.40 24.38 15.88
N GLY A 242 3.27 24.85 16.41
CA GLY A 242 2.21 25.48 15.64
C GLY A 242 1.28 24.48 14.93
N LEU A 243 0.50 25.01 13.99
CA LEU A 243 -0.60 24.27 13.38
C LEU A 243 -0.13 23.25 12.34
N MET A 244 -0.80 22.10 12.32
CA MET A 244 -0.62 21.08 11.28
C MET A 244 -1.31 21.51 9.98
N LYS A 245 -0.58 21.39 8.87
CA LYS A 245 -1.05 21.71 7.52
C LYS A 245 -1.15 20.45 6.67
N ARG A 246 -2.29 20.20 6.03
CA ARG A 246 -2.48 19.07 5.10
C ARG A 246 -1.67 19.23 3.82
N ILE A 247 -1.19 18.12 3.29
CA ILE A 247 -0.61 18.03 1.95
C ILE A 247 -1.67 17.44 1.01
N ILE A 248 -2.35 18.29 0.23
CA ILE A 248 -3.49 17.89 -0.61
C ILE A 248 -3.03 17.06 -1.81
N SER A 249 -2.02 17.54 -2.53
CA SER A 249 -1.41 16.80 -3.65
C SER A 249 -0.17 16.05 -3.17
N SER A 250 -0.39 14.87 -2.58
CA SER A 250 0.74 13.99 -2.28
C SER A 250 1.20 13.25 -3.55
N SER A 251 2.47 12.87 -3.61
CA SER A 251 3.00 11.98 -4.67
C SER A 251 2.48 10.54 -4.57
N GLY A 252 1.68 10.23 -3.56
CA GLY A 252 0.93 8.99 -3.50
C GLY A 252 -0.13 9.01 -4.59
N GLY A 253 -0.19 7.95 -5.41
CA GLY A 253 -1.28 7.80 -6.37
C GLY A 253 -2.62 7.90 -5.63
N LEU A 254 -3.66 8.29 -6.38
CA LEU A 254 -5.02 8.38 -5.86
C LEU A 254 -5.37 7.15 -5.00
N THR A 255 -4.90 5.95 -5.36
CA THR A 255 -5.12 4.66 -4.68
C THR A 255 -4.51 4.47 -3.29
N SER A 256 -3.65 5.37 -2.81
CA SER A 256 -3.07 5.25 -1.47
C SER A 256 -4.08 5.66 -0.39
N GLY A 257 -4.39 4.77 0.55
CA GLY A 257 -5.19 5.04 1.76
C GLY A 257 -4.41 5.86 2.79
N VAL A 258 -3.75 6.92 2.31
CA VAL A 258 -2.74 7.69 3.05
C VAL A 258 -3.07 9.17 2.96
N ALA A 259 -2.93 9.88 4.07
CA ALA A 259 -2.94 11.35 4.13
C ALA A 259 -1.74 11.84 4.95
N GLU A 260 -1.15 12.97 4.56
CA GLU A 260 -0.02 13.57 5.27
C GLU A 260 -0.38 14.97 5.77
N LEU A 261 0.05 15.27 6.99
CA LEU A 261 0.08 16.61 7.56
C LEU A 261 1.50 16.97 7.96
N ILE A 262 1.84 18.26 7.90
CA ILE A 262 3.18 18.76 8.16
C ILE A 262 3.14 20.06 8.97
N THR A 263 4.09 20.23 9.88
CA THR A 263 4.30 21.51 10.59
C THR A 263 4.97 22.53 9.67
N ALA A 264 4.89 23.81 10.01
CA ALA A 264 5.77 24.82 9.42
C ALA A 264 7.27 24.45 9.61
N PRO A 265 8.20 24.98 8.81
CA PRO A 265 9.63 24.77 9.02
C PRO A 265 10.08 25.24 10.41
N ILE A 266 10.75 24.34 11.13
CA ILE A 266 11.28 24.51 12.49
C ILE A 266 12.80 24.64 12.41
N SER A 267 13.33 25.62 13.14
CA SER A 267 14.76 25.78 13.41
C SER A 267 15.05 25.32 14.84
N ILE A 268 16.20 24.69 15.08
CA ILE A 268 16.65 24.38 16.44
C ILE A 268 17.12 25.71 17.06
N SER A 269 16.40 26.18 18.08
CA SER A 269 16.54 27.52 18.69
C SER A 269 17.98 27.92 18.99
N ASP A 270 18.76 26.99 19.53
CA ASP A 270 20.13 27.26 19.95
C ASP A 270 21.19 27.03 18.86
N LYS A 271 20.78 26.45 17.72
CA LYS A 271 21.67 26.01 16.62
C LYS A 271 21.01 26.12 15.24
N PRO A 272 20.57 27.31 14.80
CA PRO A 272 19.91 27.49 13.50
C PRO A 272 20.81 27.08 12.32
N GLU A 273 22.13 27.11 12.49
CA GLU A 273 23.11 26.68 11.49
C GLU A 273 23.05 25.18 11.17
N LYS A 274 22.38 24.37 12.01
CA LYS A 274 22.19 22.94 11.75
C LYS A 274 21.18 22.63 10.65
N GLY A 275 20.40 23.62 10.22
CA GLY A 275 19.36 23.49 9.21
C GLY A 275 17.96 23.56 9.82
N THR A 276 16.96 23.32 8.97
CA THR A 276 15.54 23.40 9.31
C THR A 276 14.79 22.14 8.90
N PHE A 277 13.75 21.79 9.65
CA PHE A 277 12.96 20.60 9.35
C PHE A 277 11.50 20.83 9.71
N SER A 278 10.61 19.96 9.24
CA SER A 278 9.23 19.87 9.69
C SER A 278 8.95 18.47 10.21
N LEU A 279 8.05 18.36 11.17
CA LEU A 279 7.48 17.09 11.56
C LEU A 279 6.30 16.77 10.65
N VAL A 280 6.21 15.51 10.23
CA VAL A 280 5.18 15.02 9.32
C VAL A 280 4.43 13.91 10.03
N VAL A 281 3.10 14.04 10.10
CA VAL A 281 2.18 12.99 10.54
C VAL A 281 1.60 12.33 9.30
N ARG A 282 1.87 11.04 9.11
CA ARG A 282 1.30 10.20 8.05
C ARG A 282 0.21 9.32 8.64
N LEU A 283 -1.00 9.50 8.14
CA LEU A 283 -2.16 8.66 8.43
C LEU A 283 -2.26 7.58 7.37
N GLU A 284 -2.41 6.32 7.77
CA GLU A 284 -2.47 5.18 6.85
C GLU A 284 -3.58 4.20 7.27
N ILE A 285 -4.46 3.87 6.33
CA ILE A 285 -5.50 2.85 6.54
C ILE A 285 -4.91 1.47 6.34
N ILE A 286 -5.01 0.63 7.37
CA ILE A 286 -4.57 -0.76 7.35
C ILE A 286 -5.78 -1.67 7.58
N THR A 287 -5.86 -2.75 6.80
CA THR A 287 -6.88 -3.80 7.01
C THR A 287 -6.21 -5.06 7.51
N TYR A 288 -6.88 -5.77 8.41
CA TYR A 288 -6.43 -7.04 8.95
C TYR A 288 -7.50 -8.10 8.68
N PRO A 289 -7.15 -9.33 8.24
CA PRO A 289 -8.14 -10.37 8.00
C PRO A 289 -9.00 -10.72 9.23
N SER A 290 -8.48 -10.48 10.44
CA SER A 290 -9.14 -10.78 11.71
C SER A 290 -9.97 -9.62 12.30
N ILE A 291 -9.99 -8.44 11.67
CA ILE A 291 -10.75 -7.28 12.13
C ILE A 291 -11.62 -6.77 10.98
N HIS A 292 -12.91 -6.59 11.22
CA HIS A 292 -13.85 -6.19 10.17
C HIS A 292 -13.83 -4.68 9.91
N GLN A 293 -13.45 -3.89 10.90
CA GLN A 293 -13.12 -2.48 10.73
C GLN A 293 -11.63 -2.29 10.42
N PRO A 294 -11.26 -1.25 9.64
CA PRO A 294 -9.85 -0.94 9.42
C PRO A 294 -9.20 -0.39 10.68
N LEU A 295 -7.87 -0.37 10.71
CA LEU A 295 -7.09 0.44 11.65
C LEU A 295 -6.58 1.70 10.96
N LEU A 296 -6.55 2.80 11.70
CA LEU A 296 -5.89 4.03 11.29
C LEU A 296 -4.51 4.09 11.97
N LYS A 297 -3.46 3.76 11.23
CA LYS A 297 -2.09 3.85 11.71
C LYS A 297 -1.59 5.29 11.60
N ILE A 298 -0.83 5.72 12.60
CA ILE A 298 -0.02 6.94 12.55
C ILE A 298 1.45 6.56 12.39
N ASP A 299 2.15 7.30 11.53
CA ASP A 299 3.60 7.34 11.49
C ASP A 299 4.05 8.80 11.57
N VAL A 300 5.09 9.07 12.35
CA VAL A 300 5.67 10.41 12.49
C VAL A 300 7.08 10.39 11.94
N SER A 301 7.33 11.28 10.99
CA SER A 301 8.61 11.39 10.31
C SER A 301 9.10 12.83 10.27
N LYS A 302 10.35 13.00 9.85
CA LYS A 302 11.02 14.29 9.78
C LYS A 302 11.34 14.63 8.33
N ARG A 303 10.81 15.76 7.84
CA ARG A 303 11.14 16.28 6.51
C ARG A 303 12.15 17.42 6.67
N ARG A 304 13.33 17.26 6.07
CA ARG A 304 14.44 18.21 6.19
C ARG A 304 14.44 19.15 4.99
N TRP A 305 14.87 20.39 5.19
CA TRP A 305 14.86 21.43 4.16
C TRP A 305 16.27 21.81 3.74
N ILE A 306 16.52 21.90 2.45
CA ILE A 306 17.84 22.26 1.93
C ILE A 306 18.10 23.76 2.14
N SER A 307 19.27 24.11 2.67
CA SER A 307 19.70 25.51 2.84
C SER A 307 20.59 26.01 1.70
N GLN A 308 21.17 25.09 0.92
CA GLN A 308 22.02 25.40 -0.22
C GLN A 308 22.01 24.23 -1.20
N LEU A 309 21.71 24.48 -2.46
CA LEU A 309 21.56 23.48 -3.51
C LEU A 309 22.81 23.47 -4.40
N LYS A 310 23.50 22.33 -4.49
CA LYS A 310 24.65 22.14 -5.37
C LYS A 310 24.20 22.31 -6.82
N SER A 311 24.96 23.10 -7.59
CA SER A 311 24.79 23.21 -9.05
C SER A 311 24.78 21.82 -9.71
N PRO A 312 23.79 21.51 -10.56
CA PRO A 312 23.71 20.21 -11.20
C PRO A 312 24.76 20.13 -12.32
N GLU A 313 25.40 18.97 -12.44
CA GLU A 313 26.38 18.69 -13.51
C GLU A 313 25.76 17.84 -14.64
N PHE A 314 24.64 17.18 -14.34
CA PHE A 314 23.90 16.28 -15.22
C PHE A 314 22.43 16.27 -14.82
N ASP A 315 21.59 15.61 -15.61
CA ASP A 315 20.16 15.45 -15.31
C ASP A 315 19.95 14.77 -13.95
N ARG A 316 19.24 15.45 -13.06
CA ARG A 316 18.89 14.90 -11.74
C ARG A 316 17.39 14.95 -11.57
N ASN A 317 16.85 13.88 -10.97
CA ASN A 317 15.42 13.77 -10.67
C ASN A 317 14.87 15.00 -9.95
N ASP A 318 13.64 15.37 -10.29
CA ASP A 318 12.91 16.49 -9.71
C ASP A 318 12.86 16.45 -8.18
N ILE A 319 13.00 17.61 -7.56
CA ILE A 319 12.96 17.80 -6.12
C ILE A 319 11.60 18.40 -5.74
N THR A 320 10.96 17.89 -4.70
CA THR A 320 9.71 18.46 -4.19
C THR A 320 10.01 19.71 -3.35
N GLY A 321 9.28 20.78 -3.60
CA GLY A 321 9.23 21.96 -2.74
C GLY A 321 7.83 22.20 -2.18
N PHE A 322 7.77 23.07 -1.16
CA PHE A 322 6.54 23.43 -0.46
C PHE A 322 6.45 24.93 -0.21
N VAL A 323 5.24 25.49 -0.32
CA VAL A 323 4.91 26.86 0.08
C VAL A 323 4.00 26.82 1.31
N PHE A 324 4.51 27.35 2.42
CA PHE A 324 3.78 27.52 3.67
C PHE A 324 3.26 28.96 3.74
N SER A 325 1.96 29.14 3.57
CA SER A 325 1.31 30.45 3.69
C SER A 325 0.65 30.62 5.06
N LYS A 326 0.72 31.83 5.63
CA LYS A 326 -0.03 32.21 6.84
C LYS A 326 -1.53 32.36 6.58
N ASP A 327 -1.91 32.73 5.36
CA ASP A 327 -3.31 32.90 4.96
C ASP A 327 -4.06 31.56 4.90
N TYR A 328 -3.31 30.45 4.78
CA TYR A 328 -3.84 29.09 4.70
C TYR A 328 -3.34 28.23 5.87
N PRO A 329 -3.92 28.37 7.09
CA PRO A 329 -3.44 27.67 8.29
C PRO A 329 -3.61 26.15 8.24
N ASP A 330 -4.47 25.62 7.37
CA ASP A 330 -4.88 24.22 7.34
C ASP A 330 -4.17 23.36 6.27
N ARG A 331 -3.42 23.98 5.34
CA ARG A 331 -2.80 23.30 4.19
C ARG A 331 -1.47 23.90 3.78
N VAL A 332 -0.72 23.13 2.98
CA VAL A 332 0.55 23.52 2.36
C VAL A 332 0.52 23.14 0.88
N PHE A 333 1.18 23.93 0.05
CA PHE A 333 1.12 23.79 -1.40
C PHE A 333 2.41 23.19 -1.94
N SER A 334 2.30 22.21 -2.83
CA SER A 334 3.46 21.45 -3.32
C SER A 334 3.83 21.80 -4.76
N TYR A 335 5.14 21.96 -5.02
CA TYR A 335 5.66 22.23 -6.37
C TYR A 335 6.93 21.41 -6.64
N ARG A 336 7.46 21.48 -7.86
CA ARG A 336 8.72 20.81 -8.24
C ARG A 336 9.81 21.80 -8.62
N VAL A 337 11.04 21.43 -8.26
CA VAL A 337 12.27 21.99 -8.82
C VAL A 337 12.85 20.96 -9.77
N ILE A 338 12.96 21.34 -11.04
CA ILE A 338 13.35 20.49 -12.16
C ILE A 338 14.75 20.85 -12.65
N CYS A 339 15.53 19.83 -13.00
CA CYS A 339 16.86 19.99 -13.58
C CYS A 339 16.74 20.13 -15.10
N LYS A 340 17.10 21.28 -15.67
CA LYS A 340 17.02 21.51 -17.12
C LYS A 340 18.26 22.23 -17.64
N LYS A 341 18.56 22.05 -18.92
CA LYS A 341 19.62 22.80 -19.60
C LYS A 341 19.12 24.20 -19.97
N ASP A 342 19.94 25.20 -19.69
CA ASP A 342 19.78 26.56 -20.22
C ASP A 342 20.13 26.63 -21.72
N ASP A 343 19.96 27.81 -22.32
CA ASP A 343 20.30 28.07 -23.73
C ASP A 343 21.79 27.83 -24.05
N LYS A 344 22.65 27.92 -23.03
CA LYS A 344 24.10 27.66 -23.11
C LYS A 344 24.45 26.19 -22.85
N LYS A 345 23.43 25.31 -22.75
CA LYS A 345 23.54 23.87 -22.45
C LYS A 345 24.09 23.53 -21.06
N ASN A 346 24.12 24.49 -20.14
CA ASN A 346 24.49 24.25 -18.75
C ASN A 346 23.27 23.78 -17.96
N TRP A 347 23.47 22.81 -17.07
CA TRP A 347 22.40 22.34 -16.20
C TRP A 347 22.10 23.36 -15.11
N GLN A 348 20.81 23.64 -14.90
CA GLN A 348 20.32 24.56 -13.89
C GLN A 348 19.09 24.00 -13.19
N TRP A 349 18.93 24.38 -11.92
CA TRP A 349 17.73 24.10 -11.15
C TRP A 349 16.69 25.20 -11.37
N THR A 350 15.56 24.83 -11.96
CA THR A 350 14.46 25.75 -12.27
C THR A 350 13.18 25.28 -11.59
N THR A 351 12.26 26.18 -11.26
CA THR A 351 10.94 25.80 -10.76
C THR A 351 10.03 25.35 -11.90
N ASP A 352 9.07 24.49 -11.60
CA ASP A 352 8.00 24.11 -12.53
C ASP A 352 6.94 25.22 -12.67
N LYS A 353 5.90 24.93 -13.47
CA LYS A 353 4.79 25.85 -13.73
C LYS A 353 3.80 25.93 -12.57
N ASP A 354 3.78 24.95 -11.68
CA ASP A 354 2.99 24.95 -10.44
C ASP A 354 3.47 26.08 -9.55
N PHE A 355 4.79 26.21 -9.37
CA PHE A 355 5.34 27.30 -8.59
C PHE A 355 4.99 28.67 -9.18
N GLU A 356 4.96 28.82 -10.50
CA GLU A 356 4.54 30.09 -11.12
C GLU A 356 3.08 30.44 -10.80
N ALA A 357 2.18 29.45 -10.85
CA ALA A 357 0.78 29.62 -10.45
C ALA A 357 0.65 29.94 -8.95
N LEU A 358 1.26 29.12 -8.09
CA LEU A 358 1.27 29.33 -6.63
C LEU A 358 1.81 30.70 -6.25
N ARG A 359 2.86 31.15 -6.93
CA ARG A 359 3.49 32.46 -6.68
C ARG A 359 2.53 33.61 -6.97
N ARG A 360 1.71 33.49 -8.01
CA ARG A 360 0.69 34.51 -8.31
C ARG A 360 -0.46 34.45 -7.31
N GLU A 361 -1.01 33.27 -7.04
CA GLU A 361 -2.17 33.12 -6.16
C GLU A 361 -1.87 33.41 -4.68
N LEU A 362 -0.65 33.13 -4.22
CA LEU A 362 -0.21 33.38 -2.84
C LEU A 362 0.48 34.74 -2.66
N GLY A 363 0.49 35.59 -3.70
CA GLY A 363 1.06 36.93 -3.62
C GLY A 363 2.57 36.99 -3.39
N LEU A 364 3.31 35.95 -3.78
CA LEU A 364 4.79 35.92 -3.70
C LEU A 364 5.41 36.95 -4.67
N LYS A 365 6.67 37.32 -4.43
CA LYS A 365 7.41 38.31 -5.23
C LYS A 365 7.38 38.01 -6.75
N VAL A 366 7.25 39.08 -7.56
CA VAL A 366 7.03 38.99 -9.02
C VAL A 366 8.26 38.49 -9.81
N GLN A 367 9.45 38.45 -9.21
CA GLN A 367 10.65 37.94 -9.88
C GLN A 367 10.68 36.40 -9.98
N PRO A 368 11.35 35.81 -10.99
CA PRO A 368 11.59 34.38 -11.05
C PRO A 368 12.60 33.95 -9.97
N PHE A 369 12.44 32.72 -9.47
CA PHE A 369 13.35 32.14 -8.49
C PHE A 369 13.91 30.81 -9.01
N SER A 370 15.24 30.66 -9.00
CA SER A 370 15.86 29.36 -9.24
C SER A 370 15.69 28.44 -8.02
N GLY A 371 15.94 27.14 -8.20
CA GLY A 371 15.97 26.21 -7.07
C GLY A 371 16.98 26.61 -5.99
N GLN A 372 18.10 27.24 -6.39
CA GLN A 372 19.11 27.77 -5.48
C GLN A 372 18.61 29.02 -4.73
N ASP A 373 17.90 29.93 -5.41
CA ASP A 373 17.34 31.12 -4.75
C ASP A 373 16.33 30.75 -3.67
N ILE A 374 15.53 29.71 -3.92
CA ILE A 374 14.60 29.18 -2.92
C ILE A 374 15.35 28.51 -1.76
N ALA A 375 16.36 27.69 -2.04
CA ALA A 375 17.17 27.06 -0.99
C ALA A 375 17.80 28.10 -0.04
N LEU A 376 18.21 29.25 -0.59
CA LEU A 376 18.75 30.39 0.15
C LEU A 376 17.68 31.26 0.83
N GLY A 377 16.40 30.90 0.73
CA GLY A 377 15.27 31.62 1.34
C GLY A 377 14.92 32.94 0.65
N LYS A 378 15.43 33.24 -0.55
CA LYS A 378 15.16 34.53 -1.24
C LYS A 378 13.70 34.66 -1.69
N ALA A 379 13.01 33.53 -1.86
CA ALA A 379 11.60 33.47 -2.20
C ALA A 379 10.67 33.68 -1.00
N ASN A 380 11.21 33.73 0.23
CA ASN A 380 10.42 33.97 1.44
C ASN A 380 10.01 35.45 1.55
N ASP A 381 8.88 35.66 2.22
CA ASP A 381 8.39 36.95 2.67
C ASP A 381 7.73 36.80 4.05
N ASP A 382 7.10 37.87 4.55
CA ASP A 382 6.51 37.90 5.89
C ASP A 382 5.31 36.95 6.04
N ASN A 383 4.64 36.60 4.93
CA ASN A 383 3.43 35.76 4.93
C ASN A 383 3.70 34.33 4.44
N ASN A 384 4.76 34.13 3.67
CA ASN A 384 5.02 32.88 2.97
C ASN A 384 6.46 32.39 3.16
N THR A 385 6.58 31.12 3.54
CA THR A 385 7.87 30.41 3.59
C THR A 385 7.92 29.37 2.47
N VAL A 386 8.91 29.49 1.58
CA VAL A 386 9.11 28.62 0.43
C VAL A 386 10.36 27.77 0.66
N VAL A 387 10.23 26.45 0.60
CA VAL A 387 11.32 25.51 0.90
C VAL A 387 11.43 24.39 -0.10
N VAL A 388 12.64 23.83 -0.23
CA VAL A 388 12.93 22.66 -1.08
C VAL A 388 13.38 21.49 -0.21
N THR A 389 12.85 20.29 -0.48
CA THR A 389 13.13 19.10 0.32
C THR A 389 14.58 18.66 0.17
N TYR A 390 15.22 18.35 1.31
CA TYR A 390 16.57 17.80 1.36
C TYR A 390 16.63 16.39 0.74
N ARG A 391 17.68 16.13 -0.05
CA ARG A 391 18.11 14.77 -0.43
C ARG A 391 19.63 14.67 -0.36
N ASN A 392 20.13 13.49 0.02
CA ASN A 392 21.56 13.21 0.09
C ASN A 392 22.24 13.53 -1.26
N GLY A 393 23.37 14.23 -1.20
CA GLY A 393 24.18 14.58 -2.39
C GLY A 393 23.67 15.77 -3.21
N LEU A 394 22.60 16.45 -2.79
CA LEU A 394 22.13 17.70 -3.40
C LEU A 394 22.61 18.96 -2.69
N GLN A 395 23.12 18.85 -1.47
CA GLN A 395 23.62 20.01 -0.72
C GLN A 395 25.03 20.39 -1.15
N GLU A 396 25.29 21.70 -1.23
CA GLU A 396 26.62 22.23 -1.49
C GLU A 396 27.45 22.28 -0.20
N GLY A 397 28.69 21.81 -0.26
CA GLY A 397 29.58 21.68 0.91
C GLY A 397 29.52 20.30 1.58
N ALA A 398 30.68 19.74 1.91
CA ALA A 398 30.83 18.39 2.48
C ALA A 398 30.40 18.26 3.95
N LYS A 399 29.71 19.26 4.53
CA LYS A 399 29.22 19.16 5.90
C LYS A 399 27.93 18.35 5.90
N GLU A 400 27.93 17.26 6.66
CA GLU A 400 26.70 16.50 6.93
C GLU A 400 25.60 17.46 7.44
N TYR A 401 24.38 17.27 6.95
CA TYR A 401 23.23 18.05 7.39
C TYR A 401 23.08 17.91 8.91
N GLY A 402 23.06 19.03 9.63
CA GLY A 402 23.19 19.05 11.09
C GLY A 402 22.03 18.40 11.85
N ILE A 403 20.92 18.10 11.15
CA ILE A 403 19.76 17.38 11.67
C ILE A 403 19.75 15.94 11.12
N LYS A 404 19.84 14.98 12.05
CA LYS A 404 19.74 13.55 11.74
C LYS A 404 18.33 13.16 11.28
N ALA A 405 18.26 12.08 10.50
CA ALA A 405 17.00 11.44 10.17
C ALA A 405 16.36 10.78 11.41
N GLY A 406 15.05 10.58 11.37
CA GLY A 406 14.28 9.98 12.47
C GLY A 406 13.63 11.02 13.40
N VAL A 407 12.64 10.53 14.12
CA VAL A 407 11.85 11.26 15.12
C VAL A 407 11.96 10.50 16.44
N PRO A 408 12.29 11.16 17.56
CA PRO A 408 12.25 10.57 18.89
C PRO A 408 10.92 9.85 19.18
N GLU A 409 10.97 8.75 19.94
CA GLU A 409 9.75 8.02 20.32
C GLU A 409 8.80 8.86 21.18
N ILE A 410 9.33 9.82 21.95
CA ILE A 410 8.50 10.75 22.75
C ILE A 410 7.65 11.67 21.87
N ASP A 411 8.23 12.24 20.79
CA ASP A 411 7.47 13.08 19.84
C ASP A 411 6.38 12.26 19.13
N LYS A 412 6.64 10.97 18.87
CA LYS A 412 5.63 10.06 18.29
C LYS A 412 4.46 9.84 19.26
N LEU A 413 4.77 9.63 20.53
CA LEU A 413 3.76 9.44 21.58
C LEU A 413 2.96 10.73 21.81
N GLU A 414 3.63 11.87 21.88
CA GLU A 414 2.99 13.20 21.98
C GLU A 414 2.00 13.41 20.82
N ALA A 415 2.42 13.14 19.59
CA ALA A 415 1.55 13.24 18.44
C ALA A 415 0.35 12.29 18.55
N PHE A 416 0.58 11.04 18.98
CA PHE A 416 -0.47 10.05 19.16
C PHE A 416 -1.52 10.51 20.19
N GLU A 417 -1.08 10.97 21.36
CA GLU A 417 -1.97 11.47 22.43
C GLU A 417 -2.75 12.72 22.00
N ALA A 418 -2.10 13.66 21.32
CA ALA A 418 -2.75 14.86 20.79
C ALA A 418 -3.80 14.51 19.74
N ILE A 419 -3.51 13.57 18.84
CA ILE A 419 -4.46 13.07 17.85
C ILE A 419 -5.60 12.30 18.54
N ALA A 420 -5.32 11.46 19.54
CA ALA A 420 -6.34 10.72 20.28
C ALA A 420 -7.40 11.65 20.88
N LYS A 421 -6.99 12.80 21.44
CA LYS A 421 -7.92 13.83 21.96
C LYS A 421 -8.83 14.40 20.87
N ILE A 422 -8.34 14.53 19.63
CA ILE A 422 -9.12 15.01 18.47
C ILE A 422 -10.09 13.95 17.97
N LEU A 423 -9.70 12.68 18.02
CA LEU A 423 -10.47 11.57 17.46
C LEU A 423 -11.53 11.00 18.41
N LYS A 424 -11.31 11.11 19.72
CA LYS A 424 -12.26 10.64 20.74
C LYS A 424 -13.69 11.19 20.59
N PRO A 425 -13.92 12.49 20.30
CA PRO A 425 -15.26 13.04 20.09
C PRO A 425 -15.99 12.46 18.87
N ILE A 426 -15.27 11.96 17.87
CA ILE A 426 -15.84 11.30 16.68
C ILE A 426 -15.87 9.78 16.83
N GLY A 427 -15.70 9.26 18.06
CA GLY A 427 -15.86 7.86 18.43
C GLY A 427 -14.76 6.91 17.95
N ILE A 428 -13.68 7.41 17.35
CA ILE A 428 -12.49 6.62 17.03
C ILE A 428 -11.67 6.45 18.31
N GLN A 429 -11.20 5.23 18.57
CA GLN A 429 -10.56 4.84 19.83
C GLN A 429 -9.11 4.41 19.63
N GLU A 430 -8.30 4.54 20.67
CA GLU A 430 -6.92 4.02 20.67
C GLU A 430 -6.95 2.49 20.50
N PHE A 431 -6.05 1.97 19.66
CA PHE A 431 -5.90 0.53 19.52
C PHE A 431 -4.95 0.05 20.62
N GLU A 432 -5.41 -0.78 21.55
CA GLU A 432 -4.57 -1.26 22.67
C GLU A 432 -3.66 -2.44 22.29
N GLY A 433 -3.71 -2.88 21.03
CA GLY A 433 -2.95 -4.02 20.53
C GLY A 433 -3.77 -5.31 20.48
N TYR A 434 -3.09 -6.40 20.14
CA TYR A 434 -3.69 -7.73 20.17
C TYR A 434 -3.35 -8.40 21.49
N SER A 435 -4.38 -8.88 22.19
CA SER A 435 -4.16 -9.91 23.21
C SER A 435 -3.79 -11.21 22.50
N GLN A 436 -2.69 -11.84 22.93
CA GLN A 436 -2.40 -13.20 22.49
C GLN A 436 -3.61 -14.07 22.83
N VAL A 437 -4.21 -14.70 21.81
CA VAL A 437 -5.23 -15.71 22.05
C VAL A 437 -4.56 -16.78 22.90
N LYS A 438 -5.07 -17.00 24.11
CA LYS A 438 -4.58 -18.06 25.00
C LYS A 438 -4.80 -19.38 24.28
N SER A 439 -3.79 -19.85 23.55
CA SER A 439 -3.78 -21.18 23.02
C SER A 439 -3.57 -22.11 24.20
N SER A 440 -4.45 -23.09 24.35
CA SER A 440 -4.30 -24.21 25.29
C SER A 440 -3.09 -25.10 24.99
N HIS A 441 -2.25 -24.72 24.01
CA HIS A 441 -1.18 -25.52 23.44
C HIS A 441 0.10 -24.68 23.30
N ASN A 442 1.24 -25.37 23.40
CA ASN A 442 2.58 -24.76 23.38
C ASN A 442 2.91 -24.18 21.99
N PRO A 443 3.57 -23.01 21.86
CA PRO A 443 3.84 -22.35 20.58
C PRO A 443 4.71 -23.19 19.63
N ASP A 444 5.61 -23.99 20.19
CA ASP A 444 6.66 -24.73 19.47
C ASP A 444 6.22 -26.12 18.96
N ASP A 445 4.97 -26.49 19.21
CA ASP A 445 4.47 -27.82 18.88
C ASP A 445 3.73 -27.85 17.54
N THR A 446 4.41 -27.41 16.47
CA THR A 446 3.88 -27.49 15.09
C THR A 446 3.51 -28.94 14.74
N ALA A 447 4.23 -29.92 15.30
CA ALA A 447 3.95 -31.34 15.15
C ALA A 447 2.60 -31.75 15.76
N SER A 448 2.19 -31.19 16.90
CA SER A 448 0.85 -31.42 17.48
C SER A 448 -0.29 -30.82 16.67
N ARG A 449 0.00 -29.86 15.78
CA ARG A 449 -1.00 -29.16 14.94
C ARG A 449 -1.23 -29.85 13.59
N MET A 450 -0.43 -30.85 13.25
CA MET A 450 -0.59 -31.62 12.01
C MET A 450 -1.28 -32.95 12.32
N ILE A 451 -2.19 -33.36 11.44
CA ILE A 451 -2.66 -34.74 11.42
C ILE A 451 -1.50 -35.61 10.96
N ASN A 452 -1.12 -36.58 11.78
CA ASN A 452 0.03 -37.41 11.52
C ASN A 452 -0.18 -38.33 10.32
N LEU A 453 0.94 -38.75 9.75
CA LEU A 453 0.96 -39.58 8.55
C LEU A 453 0.12 -40.86 8.67
N PRO A 454 0.20 -41.69 9.74
CA PRO A 454 -0.62 -42.89 9.83
C PRO A 454 -2.13 -42.61 9.79
N THR A 455 -2.58 -41.54 10.45
CA THR A 455 -4.00 -41.15 10.49
C THR A 455 -4.45 -40.65 9.12
N LEU A 456 -3.71 -39.69 8.54
CA LEU A 456 -4.09 -39.06 7.27
C LEU A 456 -4.01 -40.04 6.10
N LEU A 457 -2.92 -40.79 5.96
CA LEU A 457 -2.75 -41.78 4.89
C LEU A 457 -3.72 -42.95 5.06
N GLY A 458 -4.01 -43.36 6.30
CA GLY A 458 -5.02 -44.37 6.61
C GLY A 458 -6.40 -43.95 6.11
N ALA A 459 -6.84 -42.75 6.50
CA ALA A 459 -8.12 -42.19 6.06
C ALA A 459 -8.17 -42.06 4.53
N SER A 460 -7.11 -41.52 3.89
CA SER A 460 -7.04 -41.37 2.44
C SER A 460 -7.18 -42.70 1.70
N LEU A 461 -6.47 -43.75 2.13
CA LEU A 461 -6.55 -45.07 1.49
C LEU A 461 -7.91 -45.74 1.71
N GLU A 462 -8.52 -45.57 2.87
CA GLU A 462 -9.85 -46.13 3.17
C GLU A 462 -10.94 -45.47 2.34
N VAL A 463 -10.92 -44.14 2.23
CA VAL A 463 -11.85 -43.39 1.37
C VAL A 463 -11.72 -43.83 -0.08
N LEU A 464 -10.51 -44.04 -0.58
CA LEU A 464 -10.27 -44.50 -1.96
C LEU A 464 -10.75 -45.93 -2.22
N GLU A 465 -10.65 -46.84 -1.24
CA GLU A 465 -11.11 -48.23 -1.40
C GLU A 465 -12.61 -48.40 -1.16
N THR A 466 -13.21 -47.61 -0.27
CA THR A 466 -14.62 -47.74 0.14
C THR A 466 -15.56 -46.80 -0.61
N ASN A 467 -15.04 -45.77 -1.28
CA ASN A 467 -15.80 -44.65 -1.84
C ASN A 467 -16.72 -43.95 -0.80
N CYS A 468 -16.43 -44.06 0.50
CA CYS A 468 -17.23 -43.46 1.56
C CYS A 468 -16.44 -42.34 2.25
N ASN A 469 -16.87 -41.08 2.07
CA ASN A 469 -16.10 -39.89 2.45
C ASN A 469 -16.16 -39.54 3.95
N LEU A 470 -16.89 -40.30 4.78
CA LEU A 470 -17.20 -39.92 6.17
C LEU A 470 -16.93 -41.02 7.20
N ASP A 471 -16.78 -42.27 6.77
CA ASP A 471 -16.59 -43.42 7.65
C ASP A 471 -15.21 -44.02 7.41
N PHE A 472 -14.19 -43.46 8.07
CA PHE A 472 -12.85 -44.05 8.10
C PHE A 472 -12.47 -44.49 9.51
N THR A 473 -11.82 -45.64 9.61
CA THR A 473 -11.46 -46.30 10.86
C THR A 473 -9.99 -46.04 11.22
N PRO A 474 -9.71 -45.71 12.50
CA PRO A 474 -8.36 -45.41 12.96
C PRO A 474 -7.33 -46.54 12.80
N LYS A 475 -7.77 -47.76 12.47
CA LYS A 475 -6.91 -48.94 12.34
C LYS A 475 -6.92 -49.52 10.93
N TYR A 476 -7.40 -48.80 9.93
CA TYR A 476 -7.48 -49.30 8.55
C TYR A 476 -6.17 -49.92 8.06
N LEU A 477 -5.04 -49.22 8.24
CA LEU A 477 -3.72 -49.70 7.85
C LEU A 477 -3.25 -50.97 8.61
N LYS A 478 -3.79 -51.23 9.81
CA LYS A 478 -3.43 -52.44 10.60
C LYS A 478 -4.03 -53.72 10.04
N GLN A 479 -5.02 -53.61 9.17
CA GLN A 479 -5.70 -54.77 8.57
C GLN A 479 -4.84 -55.44 7.49
N PHE A 480 -3.80 -54.76 7.02
CA PHE A 480 -2.96 -55.20 5.91
C PHE A 480 -1.57 -55.63 6.36
N ASP A 481 -1.09 -56.74 5.81
CA ASP A 481 0.33 -57.08 5.84
C ASP A 481 1.16 -56.18 4.90
N ASP A 482 2.49 -56.33 4.90
CA ASP A 482 3.39 -55.47 4.12
C ASP A 482 3.14 -55.60 2.61
N SER A 483 2.80 -56.81 2.14
CA SER A 483 2.56 -57.07 0.73
C SER A 483 1.26 -56.41 0.26
N GLN A 484 0.21 -56.57 1.04
CA GLN A 484 -1.11 -55.98 0.80
C GLN A 484 -1.04 -54.44 0.84
N LEU A 485 -0.38 -53.89 1.86
CA LEU A 485 -0.23 -52.44 1.98
C LEU A 485 0.62 -51.84 0.85
N ASN A 486 1.71 -52.52 0.47
CA ASN A 486 2.53 -52.11 -0.67
C ASN A 486 1.72 -52.14 -1.98
N SER A 487 0.84 -53.13 -2.15
CA SER A 487 -0.07 -53.21 -3.29
C SER A 487 -1.05 -52.04 -3.33
N LEU A 488 -1.64 -51.66 -2.20
CA LEU A 488 -2.54 -50.51 -2.10
C LEU A 488 -1.84 -49.19 -2.42
N LEU A 489 -0.64 -48.98 -1.87
CA LEU A 489 0.15 -47.76 -2.12
C LEU A 489 0.53 -47.64 -3.60
N ARG A 490 0.92 -48.76 -4.24
CA ARG A 490 1.25 -48.78 -5.66
C ARG A 490 0.02 -48.56 -6.53
N LYS A 491 -1.12 -49.14 -6.16
CA LYS A 491 -2.40 -48.98 -6.87
C LYS A 491 -2.85 -47.51 -6.89
N HIS A 492 -2.78 -46.83 -5.76
CA HIS A 492 -3.39 -45.50 -5.61
C HIS A 492 -2.44 -44.33 -5.81
N PHE A 493 -1.16 -44.49 -5.46
CA PHE A 493 -0.19 -43.39 -5.41
C PHE A 493 1.07 -43.62 -6.25
N ASP A 494 1.19 -44.78 -6.90
CA ASP A 494 2.40 -45.21 -7.63
C ASP A 494 3.67 -45.26 -6.76
N ILE A 495 3.53 -45.43 -5.43
CA ILE A 495 4.66 -45.57 -4.50
C ILE A 495 4.63 -46.91 -3.77
N GLY A 496 5.81 -47.39 -3.39
CA GLY A 496 5.93 -48.53 -2.48
C GLY A 496 6.18 -48.10 -1.03
N LEU A 497 6.10 -49.06 -0.11
CA LEU A 497 6.45 -48.86 1.31
C LEU A 497 7.90 -48.37 1.47
N GLU A 498 8.80 -48.80 0.60
CA GLU A 498 10.19 -48.35 0.53
C GLU A 498 10.34 -46.86 0.19
N GLY A 499 9.33 -46.26 -0.45
CA GLY A 499 9.28 -44.83 -0.75
C GLY A 499 8.85 -43.97 0.44
N ILE A 500 8.39 -44.58 1.53
CA ILE A 500 7.99 -43.89 2.76
C ILE A 500 9.18 -43.88 3.72
N TYR A 501 9.54 -42.70 4.23
CA TYR A 501 10.61 -42.56 5.22
C TYR A 501 10.33 -43.44 6.45
N GLN A 502 11.25 -44.36 6.76
CA GLN A 502 11.12 -45.42 7.79
C GLN A 502 10.03 -46.49 7.54
N GLY A 503 9.43 -46.50 6.35
CA GLY A 503 8.55 -47.56 5.84
C GLY A 503 7.34 -47.85 6.72
N ARG A 504 7.09 -49.12 7.03
CA ARG A 504 5.94 -49.53 7.85
C ARG A 504 5.95 -48.96 9.28
N LYS A 505 7.14 -48.67 9.85
CA LYS A 505 7.25 -48.21 11.24
C LYS A 505 6.58 -46.84 11.45
N THR A 506 6.63 -45.96 10.45
CA THR A 506 5.99 -44.64 10.47
C THR A 506 4.49 -44.69 10.24
N LEU A 507 3.94 -45.84 9.83
CA LEU A 507 2.50 -46.08 9.64
C LEU A 507 1.85 -46.81 10.82
N GLN A 508 2.60 -47.04 11.90
CA GLN A 508 2.10 -47.72 13.10
C GLN A 508 1.86 -46.74 14.26
N PHE A 509 0.70 -46.87 14.88
CA PHE A 509 0.39 -46.24 16.17
C PHE A 509 1.13 -46.99 17.28
N GLY A 510 2.08 -46.34 17.97
CA GLY A 510 2.92 -47.07 18.92
C GLY A 510 3.84 -46.29 19.86
N ASN A 511 3.95 -44.96 19.77
CA ASN A 511 4.71 -44.12 20.71
C ASN A 511 4.01 -42.75 20.91
N SER A 512 4.45 -41.94 21.88
CA SER A 512 3.90 -40.61 22.17
C SER A 512 3.82 -39.65 20.97
N LYS A 513 4.58 -39.92 19.90
CA LYS A 513 4.63 -39.16 18.64
C LYS A 513 3.66 -39.62 17.53
N SER A 514 3.04 -40.79 17.64
CA SER A 514 2.10 -41.35 16.64
C SER A 514 0.79 -41.79 17.31
N LYS A 515 0.17 -40.85 18.04
CA LYS A 515 -1.16 -41.06 18.62
C LYS A 515 -2.21 -41.18 17.51
N ASP A 516 -3.25 -41.94 17.76
CA ASP A 516 -4.43 -41.93 16.91
C ASP A 516 -5.06 -40.52 16.95
N GLN A 517 -5.15 -39.86 15.78
CA GLN A 517 -5.68 -38.51 15.62
C GLN A 517 -7.00 -38.49 14.83
N THR A 518 -7.74 -39.60 14.79
CA THR A 518 -8.98 -39.68 14.01
C THR A 518 -10.02 -38.64 14.45
N ASN A 519 -10.18 -38.42 15.75
CA ASN A 519 -11.17 -37.44 16.25
C ASN A 519 -10.80 -36.00 15.86
N GLU A 520 -9.50 -35.69 15.88
CA GLU A 520 -8.93 -34.41 15.45
C GLU A 520 -9.13 -34.21 13.95
N LEU A 521 -8.89 -35.25 13.14
CA LEU A 521 -9.14 -35.21 11.69
C LEU A 521 -10.64 -35.02 11.39
N VAL A 522 -11.53 -35.74 12.07
CA VAL A 522 -13.00 -35.56 11.93
C VAL A 522 -13.42 -34.14 12.30
N SER A 523 -12.86 -33.59 13.39
CA SER A 523 -13.14 -32.21 13.80
C SER A 523 -12.66 -31.20 12.77
N LEU A 524 -11.48 -31.43 12.17
CA LEU A 524 -10.91 -30.61 11.10
C LEU A 524 -11.77 -30.66 9.83
N ILE A 525 -12.22 -31.85 9.41
CA ILE A 525 -13.11 -32.04 8.25
C ILE A 525 -14.39 -31.22 8.46
N ARG A 526 -15.03 -31.35 9.64
CA ARG A 526 -16.26 -30.62 9.97
C ARG A 526 -16.03 -29.11 9.91
N ALA A 527 -14.97 -28.61 10.56
CA ALA A 527 -14.65 -27.19 10.58
C ALA A 527 -14.39 -26.64 9.17
N ASN A 528 -13.69 -27.39 8.32
CA ASN A 528 -13.44 -27.03 6.92
C ASN A 528 -14.73 -26.96 6.10
N GLN A 529 -15.60 -27.96 6.21
CA GLN A 529 -16.87 -27.99 5.50
C GLN A 529 -17.82 -26.88 5.96
N GLU A 530 -17.90 -26.62 7.26
CA GLU A 530 -18.67 -25.51 7.83
C GLU A 530 -18.13 -24.15 7.36
N ALA A 531 -16.80 -23.97 7.32
CA ALA A 531 -16.19 -22.76 6.81
C ALA A 531 -16.53 -22.52 5.33
N LEU A 532 -16.47 -23.56 4.48
CA LEU A 532 -16.85 -23.42 3.07
C LEU A 532 -18.33 -23.09 2.90
N ARG A 533 -19.24 -23.77 3.62
CA ARG A 533 -20.68 -23.47 3.58
C ARG A 533 -20.99 -22.04 4.02
N ARG A 534 -20.22 -21.53 4.99
CA ARG A 534 -20.35 -20.16 5.50
C ARG A 534 -19.83 -19.11 4.53
N ILE A 535 -18.67 -19.36 3.89
CA ILE A 535 -18.01 -18.39 3.01
C ILE A 535 -18.65 -18.39 1.61
N TYR A 536 -19.07 -19.55 1.12
CA TYR A 536 -19.60 -19.76 -0.23
C TYR A 536 -20.96 -20.47 -0.18
N PRO A 537 -21.99 -19.82 0.41
CA PRO A 537 -23.31 -20.44 0.54
C PRO A 537 -23.92 -20.65 -0.85
N ASN A 538 -24.34 -21.90 -1.13
CA ASN A 538 -24.98 -22.31 -2.39
C ASN A 538 -24.10 -22.20 -3.65
N GLU A 539 -22.80 -21.96 -3.52
CA GLU A 539 -21.89 -22.00 -4.66
C GLU A 539 -21.29 -23.40 -4.83
N ARG A 540 -21.17 -23.86 -6.07
CA ARG A 540 -20.30 -25.00 -6.39
C ARG A 540 -18.89 -24.46 -6.55
N LEU A 541 -17.94 -24.99 -5.77
CA LEU A 541 -16.56 -24.57 -5.82
C LEU A 541 -15.76 -25.49 -6.72
N LEU A 542 -14.86 -24.92 -7.53
CA LEU A 542 -13.93 -25.66 -8.37
C LEU A 542 -12.50 -25.38 -7.92
N LEU A 543 -11.72 -26.41 -7.61
CA LEU A 543 -10.28 -26.31 -7.37
C LEU A 543 -9.52 -26.90 -8.55
N ILE A 544 -8.67 -26.12 -9.20
CA ILE A 544 -7.82 -26.60 -10.29
C ILE A 544 -6.40 -26.72 -9.80
N ILE A 545 -5.86 -27.94 -9.88
CA ILE A 545 -4.50 -28.25 -9.48
C ILE A 545 -3.66 -28.34 -10.74
N PHE A 546 -2.73 -27.40 -10.89
CA PHE A 546 -1.69 -27.42 -11.90
C PHE A 546 -0.44 -28.06 -11.31
N TYR A 547 0.07 -29.14 -11.90
CA TYR A 547 1.23 -29.84 -11.37
C TYR A 547 2.32 -30.08 -12.42
N GLU A 548 3.58 -30.05 -11.99
CA GLU A 548 4.72 -30.49 -12.80
C GLU A 548 4.69 -32.02 -12.99
N ASN A 549 5.19 -32.50 -14.12
CA ASN A 549 5.08 -33.91 -14.51
C ASN A 549 5.74 -34.85 -13.47
N GLU A 550 6.80 -34.39 -12.82
CA GLU A 550 7.57 -35.10 -11.82
C GLU A 550 6.87 -35.19 -10.45
N LEU A 551 5.75 -34.48 -10.26
CA LEU A 551 4.98 -34.43 -9.00
C LEU A 551 3.69 -35.27 -9.06
N GLN A 552 3.63 -36.24 -9.96
CA GLN A 552 2.42 -37.04 -10.19
C GLN A 552 2.00 -37.84 -8.94
N THR A 553 2.95 -38.37 -8.18
CA THR A 553 2.69 -39.09 -6.93
C THR A 553 2.12 -38.16 -5.86
N GLU A 554 2.75 -37.01 -5.65
CA GLU A 554 2.35 -36.01 -4.67
C GLU A 554 0.96 -35.44 -5.01
N MET A 555 0.68 -35.27 -6.30
CA MET A 555 -0.63 -34.86 -6.79
C MET A 555 -1.70 -35.91 -6.43
N LYS A 556 -1.47 -37.20 -6.68
CA LYS A 556 -2.42 -38.27 -6.33
C LYS A 556 -2.68 -38.33 -4.82
N LEU A 557 -1.64 -38.11 -4.02
CA LEU A 557 -1.78 -38.02 -2.56
C LEU A 557 -2.62 -36.80 -2.15
N LEU A 558 -2.35 -35.63 -2.74
CA LEU A 558 -3.10 -34.42 -2.47
C LEU A 558 -4.57 -34.55 -2.87
N GLU A 559 -4.86 -35.16 -4.02
CA GLU A 559 -6.22 -35.49 -4.45
C GLU A 559 -6.95 -36.30 -3.38
N ALA A 560 -6.32 -37.36 -2.87
CA ALA A 560 -6.92 -38.19 -1.82
C ALA A 560 -7.15 -37.39 -0.52
N ILE A 561 -6.20 -36.54 -0.13
CA ILE A 561 -6.34 -35.66 1.05
C ILE A 561 -7.48 -34.67 0.85
N ILE A 562 -7.64 -34.09 -0.35
CA ILE A 562 -8.73 -33.16 -0.66
C ILE A 562 -10.08 -33.84 -0.50
N ARG A 563 -10.20 -35.08 -1.02
CA ARG A 563 -11.42 -35.89 -0.86
C ARG A 563 -11.73 -36.17 0.61
N VAL A 564 -10.73 -36.45 1.44
CA VAL A 564 -10.90 -36.63 2.89
C VAL A 564 -11.37 -35.33 3.55
N LEU A 565 -10.68 -34.21 3.29
CA LEU A 565 -10.91 -32.95 4.00
C LEU A 565 -12.19 -32.23 3.62
N TRP A 566 -12.58 -32.30 2.34
CA TRP A 566 -13.69 -31.51 1.80
C TRP A 566 -14.79 -32.37 1.17
N GLY A 567 -14.57 -33.67 0.96
CA GLY A 567 -15.56 -34.57 0.35
C GLY A 567 -15.99 -34.06 -1.02
N GLU A 568 -17.30 -34.07 -1.26
CA GLU A 568 -17.91 -33.57 -2.50
C GLU A 568 -18.20 -32.05 -2.47
N THR A 569 -17.76 -31.34 -1.42
CA THR A 569 -18.01 -29.90 -1.26
C THR A 569 -17.21 -29.07 -2.27
N ILE A 570 -16.11 -29.61 -2.77
CA ILE A 570 -15.26 -28.99 -3.80
C ILE A 570 -15.15 -29.98 -4.97
N GLU A 571 -15.54 -29.54 -6.16
CA GLU A 571 -15.13 -30.20 -7.39
C GLU A 571 -13.67 -29.85 -7.66
N PHE A 572 -12.86 -30.78 -8.13
CA PHE A 572 -11.50 -30.44 -8.52
C PHE A 572 -11.12 -31.04 -9.87
N ILE A 573 -10.24 -30.33 -10.56
CA ILE A 573 -9.66 -30.74 -11.84
C ILE A 573 -8.16 -30.71 -11.70
N VAL A 574 -7.53 -31.80 -12.10
CA VAL A 574 -6.09 -31.89 -12.17
C VAL A 574 -5.67 -31.68 -13.61
N THR A 575 -4.72 -30.79 -13.85
CA THR A 575 -4.14 -30.60 -15.17
C THR A 575 -2.64 -30.33 -15.08
N ARG A 576 -1.90 -30.66 -16.13
CA ARG A 576 -0.46 -30.40 -16.14
C ARG A 576 -0.21 -28.90 -16.19
N LEU A 577 0.79 -28.46 -15.43
CA LEU A 577 1.29 -27.10 -15.52
C LEU A 577 1.73 -26.83 -16.97
N PRO A 578 1.34 -25.72 -17.60
CA PRO A 578 1.77 -25.42 -18.96
C PRO A 578 3.29 -25.40 -19.04
N ALA A 579 3.82 -26.08 -20.05
CA ALA A 579 5.25 -26.10 -20.29
C ALA A 579 5.78 -24.66 -20.37
N ASN A 580 7.01 -24.45 -19.89
CA ASN A 580 7.70 -23.17 -20.00
C ASN A 580 7.07 -21.99 -19.21
N THR A 581 6.29 -22.28 -18.16
CA THR A 581 5.70 -21.24 -17.31
C THR A 581 6.32 -21.10 -15.92
N HIS A 582 7.05 -22.13 -15.47
CA HIS A 582 7.72 -22.19 -14.17
C HIS A 582 9.17 -22.67 -14.31
N GLY A 583 10.04 -22.25 -13.38
CA GLY A 583 11.46 -22.56 -13.37
C GLY A 583 12.39 -21.33 -13.51
N PRO A 584 13.72 -21.54 -13.43
CA PRO A 584 14.71 -20.47 -13.49
C PRO A 584 14.71 -19.78 -14.85
N ARG A 585 15.15 -18.52 -14.89
CA ARG A 585 15.11 -17.68 -16.10
C ARG A 585 15.81 -18.35 -17.27
N GLU A 586 16.91 -19.04 -17.01
CA GLU A 586 17.79 -19.68 -17.98
C GLU A 586 17.13 -20.87 -18.69
N ALA A 587 16.17 -21.52 -18.02
CA ALA A 587 15.44 -22.67 -18.54
C ALA A 587 14.18 -22.29 -19.33
N LEU A 588 13.78 -21.01 -19.29
CA LEU A 588 12.56 -20.53 -19.91
C LEU A 588 12.79 -19.92 -21.30
N PRO A 589 11.81 -20.03 -22.22
CA PRO A 589 11.88 -19.43 -23.54
C PRO A 589 11.99 -17.90 -23.44
N GLY A 590 12.71 -17.31 -24.38
CA GLY A 590 12.93 -15.87 -24.40
C GLY A 590 13.86 -15.37 -23.28
N LYS A 591 14.73 -16.21 -22.70
CA LYS A 591 15.68 -15.81 -21.65
C LYS A 591 16.50 -14.54 -21.96
N GLU A 592 16.82 -14.35 -23.24
CA GLU A 592 17.55 -13.19 -23.79
C GLU A 592 16.65 -11.96 -24.05
N LEU A 593 15.32 -12.13 -24.05
CA LEU A 593 14.35 -11.07 -24.31
C LEU A 593 14.16 -10.16 -23.10
N LYS A 594 13.54 -8.99 -23.30
CA LYS A 594 13.22 -8.05 -22.22
C LYS A 594 12.07 -8.60 -21.35
N ALA A 595 11.97 -8.11 -20.12
CA ALA A 595 10.99 -8.61 -19.13
C ALA A 595 9.54 -8.61 -19.63
N LYS A 596 9.14 -7.58 -20.39
CA LYS A 596 7.80 -7.48 -20.98
C LYS A 596 7.50 -8.59 -21.98
N GLU A 597 8.44 -8.86 -22.88
CA GLU A 597 8.32 -9.90 -23.92
C GLU A 597 8.31 -11.28 -23.27
N ARG A 598 9.18 -11.53 -22.28
CA ARG A 598 9.17 -12.78 -21.49
C ARG A 598 7.84 -13.01 -20.78
N SER A 599 7.26 -11.96 -20.19
CA SER A 599 5.93 -12.05 -19.57
C SER A 599 4.86 -12.42 -20.59
N GLN A 600 4.95 -11.89 -21.81
CA GLN A 600 4.02 -12.20 -22.89
C GLN A 600 4.07 -13.68 -23.29
N TYR A 601 5.27 -14.27 -23.48
CA TYR A 601 5.42 -15.71 -23.74
C TYR A 601 4.77 -16.58 -22.66
N ARG A 602 4.89 -16.19 -21.40
CA ARG A 602 4.24 -16.91 -20.29
C ARG A 602 2.71 -16.78 -20.35
N ARG A 603 2.19 -15.58 -20.62
CA ARG A 603 0.73 -15.37 -20.77
C ARG A 603 0.16 -16.20 -21.90
N GLU A 604 0.85 -16.25 -23.03
CA GLU A 604 0.44 -17.04 -24.20
C GLU A 604 0.37 -18.54 -23.88
N ALA A 605 1.31 -19.07 -23.10
CA ALA A 605 1.26 -20.46 -22.64
C ALA A 605 0.06 -20.78 -21.73
N TRP A 606 -0.42 -19.79 -20.96
CA TRP A 606 -1.60 -19.91 -20.10
C TRP A 606 -2.91 -19.67 -20.84
N GLN A 607 -2.90 -18.98 -21.99
CA GLN A 607 -4.10 -18.51 -22.69
C GLN A 607 -5.12 -19.62 -22.96
N PRO A 608 -4.73 -20.82 -23.47
CA PRO A 608 -5.71 -21.88 -23.73
C PRO A 608 -6.47 -22.34 -22.49
N ILE A 609 -5.82 -22.33 -21.32
CA ILE A 609 -6.47 -22.68 -20.05
C ILE A 609 -7.38 -21.54 -19.62
N VAL A 610 -6.91 -20.29 -19.68
CA VAL A 610 -7.73 -19.12 -19.31
C VAL A 610 -9.02 -19.08 -20.12
N ASP A 611 -8.94 -19.35 -21.43
CA ASP A 611 -10.11 -19.40 -22.31
C ASP A 611 -11.09 -20.51 -21.89
N GLN A 612 -10.59 -21.69 -21.51
CA GLN A 612 -11.42 -22.78 -20.98
C GLN A 612 -12.09 -22.43 -19.65
N LEU A 613 -11.40 -21.66 -18.79
CA LEU A 613 -11.94 -21.24 -17.49
C LEU A 613 -12.95 -20.10 -17.62
N ALA A 614 -12.76 -19.20 -18.57
CA ALA A 614 -13.66 -18.08 -18.81
C ALA A 614 -15.09 -18.51 -19.17
N VAL A 615 -15.25 -19.71 -19.74
CA VAL A 615 -16.57 -20.29 -20.10
C VAL A 615 -17.27 -20.92 -18.88
N ARG A 616 -16.58 -21.09 -17.74
CA ARG A 616 -17.17 -21.68 -16.53
C ARG A 616 -17.79 -20.59 -15.66
N GLU A 617 -19.08 -20.74 -15.34
CA GLU A 617 -19.80 -19.88 -14.40
C GLU A 617 -19.52 -20.24 -12.91
N GLN A 618 -18.57 -21.14 -12.65
CA GLN A 618 -18.26 -21.69 -11.33
C GLN A 618 -17.14 -20.92 -10.64
N ARG A 619 -17.27 -20.72 -9.32
CA ARG A 619 -16.22 -20.09 -8.50
C ARG A 619 -14.97 -20.97 -8.50
N THR A 620 -13.91 -20.49 -9.13
CA THR A 620 -12.70 -21.29 -9.39
C THR A 620 -11.52 -20.80 -8.53
N PHE A 621 -10.83 -21.75 -7.90
CA PHE A 621 -9.57 -21.59 -7.20
C PHE A 621 -8.48 -22.36 -7.96
N CYS A 622 -7.26 -21.83 -7.94
CA CYS A 622 -6.12 -22.47 -8.60
C CYS A 622 -5.03 -22.75 -7.58
N LEU A 623 -4.53 -23.98 -7.57
CA LEU A 623 -3.34 -24.40 -6.82
C LEU A 623 -2.25 -24.79 -7.82
N ILE A 624 -1.05 -24.25 -7.64
CA ILE A 624 0.12 -24.61 -8.45
C ILE A 624 1.06 -25.45 -7.58
N MET A 625 1.26 -26.70 -7.98
CA MET A 625 2.24 -27.62 -7.45
C MET A 625 3.46 -27.64 -8.37
N ALA A 626 4.53 -26.98 -7.95
CA ALA A 626 5.79 -26.99 -8.67
C ALA A 626 6.93 -27.04 -7.67
N ARG A 627 8.07 -27.60 -8.06
CA ARG A 627 9.27 -27.62 -7.24
C ARG A 627 9.78 -26.20 -6.99
N GLU A 628 10.54 -26.01 -5.92
CA GLU A 628 10.99 -24.70 -5.45
C GLU A 628 11.57 -23.83 -6.58
N PHE A 629 11.18 -22.56 -6.59
CA PHE A 629 11.59 -21.58 -7.61
C PHE A 629 13.07 -21.18 -7.48
N TYR A 630 13.66 -21.37 -6.30
CA TYR A 630 15.03 -21.03 -5.98
C TYR A 630 15.80 -22.28 -5.60
N PRO A 631 16.99 -22.53 -6.18
CA PRO A 631 17.84 -23.64 -5.78
C PRO A 631 18.42 -23.51 -4.35
N ASP A 632 18.22 -22.36 -3.68
CA ASP A 632 18.61 -22.15 -2.28
C ASP A 632 17.58 -21.26 -1.52
N PRO A 633 16.86 -21.79 -0.51
CA PRO A 633 15.95 -21.00 0.33
C PRO A 633 16.66 -20.16 1.40
N LYS A 634 17.99 -20.23 1.53
CA LYS A 634 18.76 -19.41 2.49
C LYS A 634 19.37 -18.14 1.90
N GLY A 635 19.40 -18.00 0.58
CA GLY A 635 20.01 -16.85 -0.10
C GLY A 635 21.53 -16.93 -0.13
#